data_AF-A0A1L9QJA6-F1
#
_entry.id   AF-A0A1L9QJA6-F1
#
_cell.length_a   1.000
_cell.length_b   1.000
_cell.length_c   1.000
_cell.angle_alpha   90.00
_cell.angle_beta   90.00
_cell.angle_gamma   90.00
#
_symmetry.space_group_name_H-M   'P 1'
#
loop_
_entity.id
_entity.type
_entity.pdbx_description
1 polymer ?
#
loop_
_entity_poly.entity_id
_entity_poly.type
_entity_poly.pdbx_seq_one_letter_code
_entity_poly.pdbx_strand_id
1 'polypeptide(L)'
;MILLADDLCNFLFGPPGAGGFDLASLNIQRGRDHGLPSYNATRIGLGLNPAASFADITSNLQFQTALAEVYETVDQVDLWIGGLAEDTVSGSMVGEVFQAILADQFLRLRDGDRFFYLNDADLDPWMAELESITLAEVIRDNSTVTSIQDQAFLVSQDIPESSNVLGLLGILGLMIFWKHSRVN
;
A
#
# COMPACT_ATOMS: atom_id res chain seq x y z
N MET A 1 -1.90 6.23 -15.71
CA MET A 1 -2.76 5.24 -15.03
C MET A 1 -1.86 4.44 -14.12
N ILE A 2 -2.05 4.23 -12.82
CA ILE A 2 -2.91 4.82 -11.75
C ILE A 2 -2.57 3.92 -10.54
N LEU A 3 -2.18 4.47 -9.39
CA LEU A 3 -2.18 3.88 -8.02
C LEU A 3 -1.61 2.44 -7.76
N LEU A 4 -1.39 1.61 -8.77
CA LEU A 4 -1.11 0.17 -8.74
C LEU A 4 -0.15 -0.15 -9.87
N ALA A 5 0.73 -1.13 -9.64
CA ALA A 5 1.71 -1.56 -10.64
C ALA A 5 1.06 -2.41 -11.76
N ASP A 6 1.56 -2.27 -12.98
CA ASP A 6 1.07 -3.00 -14.16
C ASP A 6 1.10 -4.52 -13.98
N ASP A 7 2.04 -5.03 -13.19
CA ASP A 7 2.16 -6.46 -12.87
C ASP A 7 0.90 -7.01 -12.17
N LEU A 8 0.27 -6.21 -11.30
CA LEU A 8 -0.97 -6.59 -10.63
C LEU A 8 -2.20 -6.39 -11.51
N CYS A 9 -2.15 -5.43 -12.44
CA CYS A 9 -3.28 -5.11 -13.31
C CYS A 9 -3.32 -5.96 -14.58
N ASN A 10 -2.20 -6.53 -15.05
CA ASN A 10 -2.17 -7.26 -16.33
C ASN A 10 -1.65 -8.70 -16.22
N PHE A 11 -0.95 -9.03 -15.13
CA PHE A 11 -0.21 -10.29 -15.00
C PHE A 11 -0.47 -11.02 -13.68
N LEU A 12 -1.54 -10.70 -12.95
CA LEU A 12 -1.82 -11.35 -11.67
C LEU A 12 -1.96 -12.88 -11.87
N PHE A 13 -1.05 -13.64 -11.25
CA PHE A 13 -0.91 -15.10 -11.32
C PHE A 13 -0.62 -15.69 -12.72
N GLY A 14 -0.31 -14.86 -13.72
CA GLY A 14 0.04 -15.31 -15.07
C GLY A 14 1.54 -15.28 -15.35
N PRO A 15 2.11 -16.21 -16.14
CA PRO A 15 3.41 -16.01 -16.75
C PRO A 15 3.42 -14.70 -17.57
N PRO A 16 4.51 -13.91 -17.59
CA PRO A 16 4.61 -12.71 -18.42
C PRO A 16 4.23 -13.01 -19.88
N GLY A 17 3.23 -12.30 -20.41
CA GLY A 17 2.75 -12.47 -21.79
C GLY A 17 1.78 -13.63 -22.05
N ALA A 18 1.41 -14.44 -21.03
CA ALA A 18 0.45 -15.53 -21.16
C ALA A 18 -1.01 -15.14 -20.79
N GLY A 19 -1.24 -13.87 -20.44
CA GLY A 19 -2.50 -13.38 -19.86
C GLY A 19 -2.59 -13.70 -18.36
N GLY A 20 -2.83 -12.68 -17.54
CA GLY A 20 -3.09 -12.81 -16.10
C GLY A 20 -4.41 -12.15 -15.73
N PHE A 21 -4.81 -12.26 -14.46
CA PHE A 21 -5.94 -11.50 -13.95
C PHE A 21 -5.54 -10.04 -13.71
N ASP A 22 -6.55 -9.18 -13.58
CA ASP A 22 -6.39 -7.79 -13.16
C ASP A 22 -6.89 -7.66 -11.71
N LEU A 23 -5.97 -7.44 -10.76
CA LEU A 23 -6.28 -7.31 -9.34
C LEU A 23 -7.22 -6.14 -9.05
N ALA A 24 -7.07 -5.02 -9.74
CA ALA A 24 -7.92 -3.85 -9.55
C ALA A 24 -9.36 -4.17 -9.97
N SER A 25 -9.53 -4.78 -11.14
CA SER A 25 -10.83 -5.24 -11.61
C SER A 25 -11.46 -6.26 -10.67
N LEU A 26 -10.65 -7.18 -10.11
CA LEU A 26 -11.10 -8.17 -9.15
C LEU A 26 -11.56 -7.54 -7.84
N ASN A 27 -10.86 -6.53 -7.33
CA ASN A 27 -11.24 -5.83 -6.10
C ASN A 27 -12.55 -5.06 -6.28
N ILE A 28 -12.72 -4.36 -7.41
CA ILE A 28 -13.99 -3.71 -7.77
C ILE A 28 -15.11 -4.75 -7.82
N GLN A 29 -14.90 -5.84 -8.58
CA GLN A 29 -15.92 -6.87 -8.75
C GLN A 29 -16.25 -7.59 -7.44
N ARG A 30 -15.27 -7.82 -6.57
CA ARG A 30 -15.45 -8.37 -5.22
C ARG A 30 -16.31 -7.45 -4.36
N GLY A 31 -16.03 -6.14 -4.40
CA GLY A 31 -16.83 -5.16 -3.67
C GLY A 31 -18.29 -5.21 -4.08
N ARG A 32 -18.57 -5.28 -5.40
CA ARG A 32 -19.93 -5.41 -5.94
C ARG A 32 -20.58 -6.75 -5.58
N ASP A 33 -19.85 -7.85 -5.67
CA ASP A 33 -20.32 -9.19 -5.30
C ASP A 33 -20.70 -9.28 -3.81
N HIS A 34 -19.89 -8.67 -2.94
CA HIS A 34 -20.16 -8.59 -1.50
C HIS A 34 -21.23 -7.52 -1.15
N GLY A 35 -21.77 -6.81 -2.13
CA GLY A 35 -22.76 -5.76 -1.92
C GLY A 35 -22.23 -4.58 -1.10
N LEU A 36 -20.94 -4.25 -1.22
CA LEU A 36 -20.39 -3.09 -0.55
C LEU A 36 -21.10 -1.82 -1.03
N PRO A 37 -21.42 -0.89 -0.12
CA PRO A 37 -21.98 0.40 -0.49
C PRO A 37 -21.00 1.20 -1.39
N SER A 38 -21.53 2.17 -2.12
CA SER A 38 -20.70 3.12 -2.86
C SER A 38 -19.85 3.96 -1.89
N TYR A 39 -18.86 4.67 -2.44
CA TYR A 39 -17.99 5.58 -1.69
C TYR A 39 -18.79 6.57 -0.84
N ASN A 40 -19.73 7.31 -1.43
CA ASN A 40 -20.53 8.29 -0.68
C ASN A 40 -21.49 7.65 0.33
N ALA A 41 -22.11 6.52 0.00
CA ALA A 41 -22.93 5.79 0.96
C ALA A 41 -22.10 5.31 2.16
N THR A 42 -20.86 4.89 1.93
CA THR A 42 -19.91 4.51 2.98
C THR A 42 -19.52 5.71 3.83
N ARG A 43 -19.20 6.86 3.21
CA ARG A 43 -18.91 8.12 3.94
C ARG A 43 -20.04 8.47 4.89
N ILE A 44 -21.27 8.47 4.40
CA ILE A 44 -22.47 8.73 5.23
C ILE A 44 -22.59 7.70 6.35
N GLY A 45 -22.40 6.41 6.06
CA GLY A 45 -22.44 5.34 7.06
C GLY A 45 -21.39 5.48 8.17
N LEU A 46 -20.24 6.09 7.86
CA LEU A 46 -19.17 6.41 8.81
C LEU A 46 -19.36 7.77 9.51
N GLY A 47 -20.42 8.52 9.18
CA GLY A 47 -20.67 9.86 9.73
C GLY A 47 -19.82 10.97 9.08
N LEU A 48 -19.21 10.70 7.94
CA LEU A 48 -18.44 11.67 7.14
C LEU A 48 -19.35 12.41 6.15
N ASN A 49 -18.93 13.62 5.76
CA ASN A 49 -19.64 14.38 4.73
C ASN A 49 -19.47 13.68 3.37
N PRO A 50 -20.55 13.46 2.58
CA PRO A 50 -20.42 12.93 1.23
C PRO A 50 -19.68 13.93 0.33
N ALA A 51 -18.94 13.41 -0.65
CA ALA A 51 -18.36 14.22 -1.72
C ALA A 51 -19.47 14.75 -2.63
N ALA A 52 -19.42 16.03 -3.00
CA ALA A 52 -20.36 16.63 -3.95
C ALA A 52 -19.82 16.60 -5.40
N SER A 53 -18.50 16.45 -5.56
CA SER A 53 -17.80 16.42 -6.83
C SER A 53 -16.53 15.56 -6.75
N PHE A 54 -15.99 15.15 -7.91
CA PHE A 54 -14.73 14.38 -7.94
C PHE A 54 -13.55 15.16 -7.32
N ALA A 55 -13.62 16.49 -7.31
CA ALA A 55 -12.63 17.35 -6.66
C ALA A 55 -12.66 17.26 -5.13
N ASP A 56 -13.78 16.82 -4.53
CA ASP A 56 -13.86 16.56 -3.09
C ASP A 56 -13.26 15.20 -2.72
N ILE A 57 -13.01 14.33 -3.69
CA ILE A 57 -12.31 13.06 -3.48
C ILE A 57 -10.80 13.31 -3.50
N THR A 58 -10.29 14.03 -4.50
CA THR A 58 -8.85 14.25 -4.68
C THR A 58 -8.51 15.58 -5.31
N SER A 59 -7.40 16.18 -4.89
CA SER A 59 -6.81 17.36 -5.54
C SER A 59 -6.11 17.04 -6.87
N ASN A 60 -5.87 15.77 -7.19
CA ASN A 60 -5.22 15.36 -8.42
C ASN A 60 -6.18 15.43 -9.62
N LEU A 61 -5.96 16.43 -10.49
CA LEU A 61 -6.78 16.67 -11.69
C LEU A 61 -6.84 15.48 -12.67
N GLN A 62 -5.77 14.68 -12.75
CA GLN A 62 -5.76 13.50 -13.61
C GLN A 62 -6.71 12.43 -13.07
N PHE A 63 -6.76 12.24 -11.75
CA PHE A 63 -7.68 11.29 -11.13
C PHE A 63 -9.12 11.79 -11.20
N GLN A 64 -9.36 13.08 -11.01
CA GLN A 64 -10.69 13.66 -11.21
C GLN A 64 -11.21 13.41 -12.63
N THR A 65 -10.38 13.63 -13.64
CA THR A 65 -10.73 13.39 -15.05
C THR A 65 -11.02 11.91 -15.29
N ALA A 66 -10.15 11.02 -14.84
CA ALA A 66 -10.32 9.58 -15.01
C ALA A 66 -11.59 9.05 -14.31
N LEU A 67 -11.92 9.57 -13.12
CA LEU A 67 -13.16 9.22 -12.43
C LEU A 67 -14.38 9.69 -13.21
N ALA A 68 -14.35 10.92 -13.74
CA ALA A 68 -15.43 11.47 -14.55
C ALA A 68 -15.63 10.78 -15.91
N GLU A 69 -14.60 10.10 -16.44
CA GLU A 69 -14.71 9.27 -17.65
C GLU A 69 -15.44 7.94 -17.38
N VAL A 70 -15.39 7.43 -16.15
CA VAL A 70 -15.90 6.10 -15.79
C VAL A 70 -17.23 6.17 -15.04
N TYR A 71 -17.40 7.17 -14.17
CA TYR A 71 -18.59 7.34 -13.33
C TYR A 71 -19.35 8.60 -13.72
N GLU A 72 -20.68 8.51 -13.85
CA GLU A 72 -21.51 9.67 -14.20
C GLU A 72 -21.61 10.65 -13.03
N THR A 73 -21.59 10.13 -11.80
CA THR A 73 -21.71 10.91 -10.57
C THR A 73 -20.81 10.31 -9.48
N VAL A 74 -20.43 11.15 -8.51
CA VAL A 74 -19.66 10.72 -7.32
C VAL A 74 -20.37 9.65 -6.49
N ASP A 75 -21.69 9.58 -6.54
CA ASP A 75 -22.49 8.60 -5.80
C ASP A 75 -22.35 7.17 -6.35
N GLN A 76 -21.87 7.01 -7.59
CA GLN A 76 -21.65 5.71 -8.24
C GLN A 76 -20.24 5.14 -8.00
N VAL A 77 -19.32 5.93 -7.43
CA VAL A 77 -17.92 5.51 -7.25
C VAL A 77 -17.85 4.29 -6.33
N ASP A 78 -17.21 3.22 -6.79
CA ASP A 78 -16.98 2.03 -5.97
C ASP A 78 -16.09 2.41 -4.77
N LEU A 79 -16.43 1.91 -3.56
CA LEU A 79 -15.73 2.27 -2.32
C LEU A 79 -14.20 2.12 -2.43
N TRP A 80 -13.73 1.01 -3.00
CA TRP A 80 -12.29 0.76 -3.09
C TRP A 80 -11.56 1.79 -3.99
N ILE A 81 -12.22 2.23 -5.06
CA ILE A 81 -11.68 3.24 -5.97
C ILE A 81 -11.70 4.62 -5.32
N GLY A 82 -12.81 5.00 -4.69
CA GLY A 82 -12.92 6.27 -3.98
C GLY A 82 -11.89 6.38 -2.86
N GLY A 83 -11.75 5.35 -2.02
CA GLY A 83 -10.80 5.36 -0.91
C GLY A 83 -9.32 5.35 -1.33
N LEU A 84 -8.97 4.74 -2.47
CA LEU A 84 -7.62 4.84 -3.03
C LEU A 84 -7.34 6.19 -3.71
N ALA A 85 -8.38 6.84 -4.24
CA ALA A 85 -8.26 8.12 -4.88
C ALA A 85 -8.11 9.26 -3.87
N GLU A 86 -8.62 9.11 -2.63
CA GLU A 86 -8.56 10.14 -1.61
C GLU A 86 -7.16 10.69 -1.36
N ASP A 87 -7.06 12.01 -1.22
CA ASP A 87 -5.83 12.63 -0.73
C ASP A 87 -5.53 12.13 0.68
N THR A 88 -4.26 11.83 0.95
CA THR A 88 -3.87 11.23 2.22
C THR A 88 -4.02 12.21 3.37
N VAL A 89 -4.42 11.69 4.53
CA VAL A 89 -4.39 12.47 5.78
C VAL A 89 -2.93 12.68 6.19
N SER A 90 -2.62 13.84 6.79
CA SER A 90 -1.24 14.16 7.20
C SER A 90 -0.65 13.07 8.11
N GLY A 91 0.51 12.55 7.72
CA GLY A 91 1.18 11.44 8.44
C GLY A 91 0.58 10.04 8.17
N SER A 92 -0.39 9.93 7.28
CA SER A 92 -1.03 8.68 6.86
C SER A 92 -0.65 8.33 5.41
N MET A 93 -0.81 7.05 5.06
CA MET A 93 -0.74 6.56 3.68
C MET A 93 -2.11 6.42 3.02
N VAL A 94 -3.18 6.73 3.76
CA VAL A 94 -4.57 6.60 3.30
C VAL A 94 -5.37 7.88 3.55
N GLY A 95 -6.43 8.07 2.77
CA GLY A 95 -7.42 9.12 2.96
C GLY A 95 -8.36 8.88 4.15
N GLU A 96 -9.27 9.84 4.35
CA GLU A 96 -10.20 9.90 5.48
C GLU A 96 -11.09 8.65 5.60
N VAL A 97 -11.64 8.15 4.50
CA VAL A 97 -12.56 6.98 4.52
C VAL A 97 -11.82 5.72 4.95
N PHE A 98 -10.68 5.44 4.32
CA PHE A 98 -9.89 4.26 4.68
C PHE A 98 -9.26 4.39 6.07
N GLN A 99 -8.87 5.60 6.49
CA GLN A 99 -8.43 5.82 7.86
C GLN A 99 -9.54 5.48 8.87
N ALA A 100 -10.78 5.93 8.62
CA ALA A 100 -11.91 5.65 9.49
C ALA A 100 -12.24 4.15 9.54
N ILE A 101 -12.27 3.47 8.39
CA ILE A 101 -12.54 2.02 8.31
C ILE A 101 -11.45 1.23 9.04
N LEU A 102 -10.17 1.53 8.77
CA LEU A 102 -9.05 0.84 9.40
C LEU A 102 -9.06 1.08 10.92
N ALA A 103 -9.26 2.32 11.37
CA ALA A 103 -9.30 2.65 12.79
C ALA A 103 -10.44 1.92 13.51
N ASP A 104 -11.67 1.98 12.98
CA ASP A 104 -12.81 1.27 13.58
C ASP A 104 -12.57 -0.24 13.63
N GLN A 105 -12.06 -0.84 12.56
CA GLN A 105 -11.75 -2.26 12.51
C GLN A 105 -10.66 -2.67 13.52
N PHE A 106 -9.54 -1.94 13.60
CA PHE A 106 -8.46 -2.25 14.52
C PHE A 106 -8.83 -1.99 15.99
N LEU A 107 -9.64 -0.96 16.27
CA LEU A 107 -10.16 -0.72 17.62
C LEU A 107 -11.07 -1.86 18.07
N ARG A 108 -11.98 -2.33 17.21
CA ARG A 108 -12.84 -3.48 17.52
C ARG A 108 -12.04 -4.77 17.73
N LEU A 109 -11.01 -5.00 16.93
CA LEU A 109 -10.13 -6.17 17.10
C LEU A 109 -9.41 -6.10 18.44
N ARG A 110 -8.85 -4.95 18.80
CA ARG A 110 -8.15 -4.73 20.07
C ARG A 110 -9.08 -4.87 21.27
N ASP A 111 -10.17 -4.11 21.28
CA ASP A 111 -11.06 -3.98 22.44
C ASP A 111 -11.96 -5.23 22.60
N GLY A 112 -12.23 -5.94 21.51
CA GLY A 112 -12.99 -7.19 21.50
C GLY A 112 -12.16 -8.44 21.79
N ASP A 113 -10.82 -8.34 21.79
CA ASP A 113 -9.94 -9.46 22.06
C ASP A 113 -9.64 -9.60 23.56
N ARG A 114 -10.22 -10.64 24.16
CA ARG A 114 -9.96 -11.00 25.56
C ARG A 114 -8.49 -11.33 25.82
N PHE A 115 -7.76 -11.78 24.80
CA PHE A 115 -6.34 -12.14 24.88
C PHE A 115 -5.43 -11.04 24.32
N PHE A 116 -5.95 -9.84 24.07
CA PHE A 116 -5.10 -8.71 23.73
C PHE A 116 -4.07 -8.50 24.86
N TYR A 117 -2.79 -8.42 24.52
CA TYR A 117 -1.70 -8.57 25.49
C TYR A 117 -1.75 -7.57 26.67
N LEU A 118 -2.29 -6.36 26.45
CA LEU A 118 -2.47 -5.36 27.53
C LEU A 118 -3.57 -5.72 28.54
N ASN A 119 -4.38 -6.75 28.25
CA ASN A 119 -5.43 -7.23 29.15
C ASN A 119 -4.97 -8.42 30.03
N ASP A 120 -3.75 -8.92 29.84
CA ASP A 120 -3.23 -10.08 30.57
C ASP A 120 -2.28 -9.63 31.69
N ALA A 121 -2.79 -9.63 32.92
CA ALA A 121 -2.02 -9.24 34.11
C ALA A 121 -0.84 -10.20 34.41
N ASP A 122 -0.89 -11.43 33.90
CA ASP A 122 0.25 -12.34 34.04
C ASP A 122 1.46 -11.81 33.24
N LEU A 123 1.24 -10.96 32.23
CA LEU A 123 2.30 -10.37 31.41
C LEU A 123 2.99 -9.15 32.03
N ASP A 124 2.45 -8.58 33.12
CA ASP A 124 2.99 -7.38 33.79
C ASP A 124 4.51 -7.42 34.03
N PRO A 125 5.11 -8.55 34.48
CA PRO A 125 6.57 -8.63 34.70
C PRO A 125 7.41 -8.49 33.42
N TRP A 126 6.83 -8.76 32.24
CA TRP A 126 7.51 -8.75 30.94
C TRP A 126 7.12 -7.56 30.06
N MET A 127 6.21 -6.68 30.51
CA MET A 127 5.69 -5.58 29.69
C MET A 127 6.77 -4.67 29.12
N ALA A 128 7.79 -4.32 29.91
CA ALA A 128 8.90 -3.50 29.42
C ALA A 128 9.72 -4.18 28.31
N GLU A 129 9.84 -5.51 28.36
CA GLU A 129 10.51 -6.28 27.30
C GLU A 129 9.61 -6.37 26.06
N LEU A 130 8.33 -6.73 26.26
CA LEU A 130 7.35 -6.85 25.18
C LEU A 130 7.19 -5.55 24.37
N GLU A 131 7.13 -4.39 25.04
CA GLU A 131 7.02 -3.09 24.38
C GLU A 131 8.31 -2.65 23.68
N SER A 132 9.45 -3.27 24.01
CA SER A 132 10.72 -2.98 23.34
C SER A 132 10.91 -3.75 22.03
N ILE A 133 10.12 -4.81 21.79
CA ILE A 133 10.28 -5.67 20.62
C ILE A 133 9.93 -4.92 19.34
N THR A 134 10.86 -4.92 18.38
CA THR A 134 10.65 -4.40 17.03
C THR A 134 10.69 -5.50 15.96
N LEU A 135 10.00 -5.30 14.84
CA LEU A 135 10.08 -6.23 13.71
C LEU A 135 11.52 -6.35 13.16
N ALA A 136 12.30 -5.27 13.23
CA ALA A 136 13.69 -5.26 12.79
C ALA A 136 14.57 -6.20 13.64
N GLU A 137 14.38 -6.22 14.96
CA GLU A 137 15.08 -7.16 15.86
C GLU A 137 14.69 -8.60 15.58
N VAL A 138 13.38 -8.88 15.43
CA VAL A 138 12.90 -10.22 15.08
C VAL A 138 13.56 -10.73 13.80
N ILE A 139 13.71 -9.88 12.78
CA ILE A 139 14.41 -10.25 11.53
C ILE A 139 15.90 -10.51 11.78
N ARG A 140 16.59 -9.65 12.54
CA ARG A 140 18.03 -9.82 12.85
C ARG A 140 18.29 -11.10 13.63
N ASP A 141 17.45 -11.45 14.58
CA ASP A 141 17.62 -12.62 15.43
C ASP A 141 17.34 -13.95 14.70
N ASN A 142 16.55 -13.90 13.62
CA ASN A 142 16.06 -15.10 12.92
C ASN A 142 16.53 -15.19 11.46
N SER A 143 17.48 -14.35 11.03
CA SER A 143 17.99 -14.38 9.66
C SER A 143 19.48 -14.05 9.60
N THR A 144 20.06 -14.13 8.41
CA THR A 144 21.43 -13.68 8.14
C THR A 144 21.50 -12.20 7.74
N VAL A 145 20.38 -11.47 7.80
CA VAL A 145 20.33 -10.04 7.45
C VAL A 145 21.01 -9.24 8.54
N THR A 146 22.14 -8.63 8.18
CA THR A 146 22.93 -7.79 9.10
C THR A 146 22.68 -6.29 8.90
N SER A 147 21.99 -5.91 7.82
CA SER A 147 21.71 -4.52 7.45
C SER A 147 20.22 -4.32 7.21
N ILE A 148 19.53 -3.78 8.20
CA ILE A 148 18.12 -3.38 8.18
C ILE A 148 17.94 -2.13 9.05
N GLN A 149 17.05 -1.24 8.65
CA GLN A 149 16.67 -0.07 9.44
C GLN A 149 15.87 -0.47 10.69
N ASP A 150 15.96 0.33 11.75
CA ASP A 150 15.27 0.03 13.01
C ASP A 150 13.75 0.11 12.91
N GLN A 151 13.24 1.00 12.04
CA GLN A 151 11.81 1.10 11.74
C GLN A 151 11.51 0.37 10.43
N ALA A 152 11.23 -0.93 10.50
CA ALA A 152 11.07 -1.80 9.33
C ALA A 152 9.96 -1.36 8.34
N PHE A 153 8.99 -0.57 8.78
CA PHE A 153 7.89 -0.08 7.95
C PHE A 153 8.19 1.27 7.25
N LEU A 154 9.27 1.95 7.63
CA LEU A 154 9.68 3.19 6.98
C LEU A 154 10.77 2.89 5.95
N VAL A 155 10.68 3.56 4.81
CA VAL A 155 11.73 3.49 3.79
C VAL A 155 12.95 4.24 4.31
N SER A 156 14.09 3.55 4.40
CA SER A 156 15.36 4.18 4.74
C SER A 156 15.77 5.16 3.65
N GLN A 157 16.16 6.39 4.03
CA GLN A 157 16.72 7.35 3.08
C GLN A 157 18.16 6.99 2.65
N ASP A 158 18.79 6.04 3.35
CA ASP A 158 20.22 5.71 3.21
C ASP A 158 20.48 4.41 2.43
N ILE A 159 19.44 3.68 2.00
CA ILE A 159 19.62 2.55 1.08
C ILE A 159 19.58 3.14 -0.33
N PRO A 160 20.70 3.16 -1.08
CA PRO A 160 20.66 3.60 -2.46
C PRO A 160 19.66 2.70 -3.19
N GLU A 161 18.65 3.30 -3.83
CA GLU A 161 17.93 2.59 -4.88
C GLU A 161 18.95 1.95 -5.81
N SER A 162 18.68 0.75 -6.31
CA SER A 162 19.50 0.14 -7.35
C SER A 162 19.48 1.05 -8.57
N SER A 163 20.42 2.01 -8.62
CA SER A 163 20.47 2.96 -9.70
C SER A 163 20.92 2.19 -10.95
N ASN A 164 20.15 2.32 -12.03
CA ASN A 164 20.51 1.80 -13.35
C ASN A 164 21.89 2.31 -13.82
N VAL A 165 22.40 3.37 -13.19
CA VAL A 165 23.73 3.96 -13.42
C VAL A 165 24.86 2.98 -13.07
N LEU A 166 24.78 2.24 -11.96
CA LEU A 166 25.81 1.26 -11.59
C LEU A 166 25.81 0.05 -12.55
N GLY A 167 24.64 -0.38 -13.01
CA GLY A 167 24.51 -1.39 -14.05
C GLY A 167 25.11 -0.94 -15.39
N LEU A 168 24.85 0.30 -15.80
CA LEU A 168 25.41 0.89 -17.02
C LEU A 168 26.93 1.08 -16.96
N LEU A 169 27.48 1.48 -15.81
CA LEU A 169 28.93 1.60 -15.61
C LEU A 169 29.62 0.22 -15.62
N GLY A 170 28.98 -0.80 -15.05
CA GLY A 170 29.46 -2.18 -15.11
C GLY A 170 29.51 -2.72 -16.55
N ILE A 171 28.48 -2.44 -17.35
CA ILE A 171 28.42 -2.83 -18.77
C ILE A 171 29.48 -2.07 -19.59
N LEU A 172 29.67 -0.77 -19.36
CA LEU A 172 30.73 0.00 -20.04
C LEU A 172 32.13 -0.51 -19.69
N GLY A 173 32.37 -0.83 -18.41
CA GLY A 173 33.63 -1.40 -17.94
C GLY A 173 33.96 -2.74 -18.63
N LEU A 174 32.96 -3.62 -18.76
CA LEU A 174 33.10 -4.89 -19.47
C LEU A 174 33.34 -4.70 -20.98
N MET A 175 32.70 -3.72 -21.62
CA MET A 175 32.94 -3.40 -23.03
C MET A 175 34.34 -2.84 -23.28
N ILE A 176 34.86 -1.99 -22.40
CA ILE A 176 36.22 -1.44 -22.48
C ILE A 176 37.25 -2.56 -22.29
N PHE A 177 37.04 -3.41 -21.27
CA PHE A 177 37.90 -4.56 -21.01
C PHE A 177 37.93 -5.55 -22.19
N TRP A 178 36.76 -5.86 -22.76
CA TRP A 178 36.64 -6.76 -23.90
C TRP A 178 37.21 -6.18 -25.21
N LYS A 179 37.15 -4.85 -25.37
CA LYS A 179 37.81 -4.17 -26.50
C LYS A 179 39.34 -4.20 -26.34
N HIS A 180 39.86 -4.11 -25.12
CA HIS A 180 41.30 -4.16 -24.86
C HIS A 180 41.86 -5.59 -25.01
N SER A 181 41.10 -6.62 -24.64
CA SER A 181 41.50 -8.03 -24.75
C SER A 181 41.47 -8.60 -26.18
N ARG A 182 41.05 -7.82 -27.19
CA ARG A 182 41.03 -8.21 -28.61
C ARG A 182 42.10 -7.51 -29.47
N VAL A 183 42.96 -6.70 -28.85
CA VAL A 183 44.01 -5.93 -29.55
C VAL A 183 45.44 -6.40 -29.17
N ASN A 184 45.56 -7.45 -28.35
CA ASN A 184 46.82 -8.17 -28.09
C ASN A 184 46.72 -9.62 -28.56
#